data_AF-A0A662V707-F1
#
_entry.id   AF-A0A662V707-F1
#
_cell.length_a   1.000
_cell.length_b   1.000
_cell.length_c   1.000
_cell.angle_alpha   90.00
_cell.angle_beta   90.00
_cell.angle_gamma   90.00
#
_symmetry.space_group_name_H-M   'P 1'
#
loop_
_entity.id
_entity.type
_entity.pdbx_description
1 polymer ?
#
loop_
_entity_poly.entity_id
_entity_poly.type
_entity_poly.pdbx_seq_one_letter_code
_entity_poly.pdbx_strand_id
1 'polypeptide(L)'
;MGDERFLVMNPVLFVKEYLERIVNEGGDNNFVIFEVKVGEEIVGRLIKRRKDIRKFIQFAGEKGASKVLFDAPIEQFSEDELRRLRELVSMWPDFEQVELADDSISGYISIESGARLAAEVFRRVLGVSEPMDIEVTLNLE
;
A
#
# COMPACT_ATOMS: atom_id res chain seq x y z
N MET A 1 -11.45 13.22 8.28
CA MET A 1 -10.31 12.70 7.50
C MET A 1 -9.38 13.85 7.21
N GLY A 2 -8.11 13.71 7.60
CA GLY A 2 -7.05 14.65 7.22
C GLY A 2 -6.05 13.87 6.37
N ASP A 3 -5.82 14.34 5.15
CA ASP A 3 -4.78 13.79 4.28
C ASP A 3 -3.46 14.48 4.64
N GLU A 4 -2.45 13.70 5.00
CA GLU A 4 -1.14 14.21 5.39
C GLU A 4 -0.06 13.67 4.44
N ARG A 5 0.88 14.53 4.04
CA ARG A 5 1.92 14.19 3.05
C ARG A 5 3.29 14.19 3.70
N PHE A 6 4.06 13.14 3.45
CA PHE A 6 5.33 12.86 4.12
C PHE A 6 6.44 12.52 3.15
N LEU A 7 7.66 12.95 3.48
CA LEU A 7 8.88 12.51 2.82
C LEU A 7 9.54 11.42 3.69
N VAL A 8 9.40 10.16 3.28
CA VAL A 8 9.65 8.99 4.11
C VAL A 8 10.98 8.32 3.73
N MET A 9 11.91 8.26 4.69
CA MET A 9 13.21 7.58 4.54
C MET A 9 13.16 6.11 4.94
N ASN A 10 12.23 5.72 5.82
CA ASN A 10 12.06 4.35 6.27
C ASN A 10 10.58 3.95 6.14
N PRO A 11 10.15 3.47 4.95
CA PRO A 11 8.75 3.16 4.70
C PRO A 11 8.22 2.04 5.58
N VAL A 12 9.07 1.12 6.05
CA VAL A 12 8.64 0.04 6.95
C VAL A 12 8.24 0.60 8.30
N LEU A 13 9.09 1.42 8.94
CA LEU A 13 8.76 2.00 10.24
C LEU A 13 7.54 2.94 10.12
N PHE A 14 7.52 3.77 9.09
CA PHE A 14 6.42 4.69 8.83
C PHE A 14 5.08 3.97 8.66
N VAL A 15 5.00 2.96 7.78
CA VAL A 15 3.75 2.19 7.60
C VAL A 15 3.36 1.48 8.88
N LYS A 16 4.33 0.87 9.58
CA LYS A 16 4.08 0.15 10.83
C LYS A 16 3.38 1.03 11.87
N GLU A 17 3.83 2.28 12.04
CA GLU A 17 3.20 3.22 12.97
C GLU A 17 1.71 3.40 12.69
N TYR A 18 1.32 3.58 11.43
CA TYR A 18 -0.09 3.71 11.06
C TYR A 18 -0.88 2.39 11.18
N LEU A 19 -0.25 1.25 10.86
CA LEU A 19 -0.90 -0.05 11.07
C LEU A 19 -1.14 -0.34 12.55
N GLU A 20 -0.22 0.05 13.42
CA GLU A 20 -0.41 -0.02 14.87
C GLU A 20 -1.54 0.91 15.33
N ARG A 21 -1.69 2.09 14.73
CA ARG A 21 -2.80 2.99 15.06
C ARG A 21 -4.16 2.38 14.72
N ILE A 22 -4.34 1.79 13.54
CA ILE A 22 -5.64 1.21 13.16
C ILE A 22 -6.05 -0.01 14.00
N VAL A 23 -5.13 -0.67 14.72
CA VAL A 23 -5.48 -1.78 15.62
C VAL A 23 -5.50 -1.39 17.11
N ASN A 24 -4.95 -0.22 17.49
CA ASN A 24 -4.87 0.20 18.89
C ASN A 24 -5.79 1.39 19.21
N GLU A 25 -6.07 2.24 18.22
CA GLU A 25 -6.93 3.42 18.31
C GLU A 25 -8.30 3.14 17.66
N GLY A 26 -9.27 4.03 17.81
CA GLY A 26 -10.61 3.89 17.19
C GLY A 26 -11.45 2.69 17.70
N GLY A 27 -12.24 2.12 16.79
CA GLY A 27 -13.21 1.05 16.97
C GLY A 27 -13.06 -0.04 15.90
N ASP A 28 -14.17 -0.46 15.27
CA ASP A 28 -14.20 -1.69 14.46
C ASP A 28 -14.03 -1.44 12.93
N ASN A 29 -13.98 -0.18 12.50
CA ASN A 29 -13.92 0.20 11.07
C ASN A 29 -12.72 1.09 10.75
N ASN A 30 -11.55 0.76 11.30
CA ASN A 30 -10.37 1.57 11.08
C ASN A 30 -9.69 1.22 9.77
N PHE A 31 -9.18 2.23 9.06
CA PHE A 31 -8.38 1.99 7.88
C PHE A 31 -7.34 3.09 7.64
N VAL A 32 -6.30 2.71 6.91
CA VAL A 32 -5.31 3.63 6.39
C VAL A 32 -5.07 3.36 4.91
N ILE A 33 -5.00 4.42 4.12
CA ILE A 33 -4.62 4.40 2.71
C ILE A 33 -3.26 5.08 2.59
N PHE A 34 -2.31 4.40 1.95
CA PHE A 34 -1.00 4.95 1.61
C PHE A 34 -0.93 5.15 0.10
N GLU A 35 -0.88 6.41 -0.32
CA GLU A 35 -0.80 6.78 -1.73
C GLU A 35 0.62 7.29 -2.06
N VAL A 36 1.17 6.82 -3.18
CA VAL A 36 2.47 7.22 -3.68
C VAL A 36 2.38 7.75 -5.11
N LYS A 37 3.28 8.68 -5.41
CA LYS A 37 3.42 9.24 -6.75
C LYS A 37 4.36 8.38 -7.60
N VAL A 38 3.82 7.79 -8.65
CA VAL A 38 4.57 7.01 -9.64
C VAL A 38 4.71 7.84 -10.90
N GLY A 39 5.95 7.98 -11.40
CA GLY A 39 6.20 8.68 -12.65
C GLY A 39 6.32 7.69 -13.80
N GLU A 40 5.48 7.82 -14.83
CA GLU A 40 5.71 7.11 -16.10
C GLU A 40 6.75 7.84 -16.95
N GLU A 41 7.73 7.10 -17.49
CA GLU A 41 8.65 7.59 -18.51
C GLU A 41 8.08 7.28 -19.90
N ILE A 42 7.59 8.30 -20.61
CA ILE A 42 7.17 8.14 -22.01
C ILE A 42 8.43 8.07 -22.89
N VAL A 43 8.66 6.94 -23.57
CA VAL A 43 9.79 6.74 -24.48
C VAL A 43 9.33 6.87 -25.95
N GLY A 44 9.83 7.91 -26.63
CA GLY A 44 9.55 8.24 -28.03
C GLY A 44 10.23 9.56 -28.46
N ARG A 45 9.97 10.06 -29.68
CA ARG A 45 10.61 11.28 -30.24
C ARG A 45 10.02 12.63 -29.81
N LEU A 46 9.02 12.67 -28.92
CA LEU A 46 8.36 13.91 -28.49
C LEU A 46 8.28 13.97 -26.97
N ILE A 47 8.99 14.95 -26.41
CA ILE A 47 8.87 15.57 -25.07
C ILE A 47 8.34 14.66 -23.96
N LYS A 48 9.26 14.24 -23.06
CA LYS A 48 8.97 13.60 -21.76
C LYS A 48 8.02 14.46 -20.91
N ARG A 49 6.72 14.24 -21.01
CA ARG A 49 5.78 14.61 -19.93
C ARG A 49 5.73 13.44 -18.97
N ARG A 50 6.32 13.59 -17.79
CA ARG A 50 6.12 12.67 -16.67
C ARG A 50 4.65 12.81 -16.27
N LYS A 51 3.81 11.82 -16.63
CA LYS A 51 2.45 11.78 -16.09
C LYS A 51 2.60 11.28 -14.66
N ASP A 52 2.28 12.14 -13.73
CA ASP A 52 2.29 11.83 -12.32
C ASP A 52 1.02 11.01 -12.03
N ILE A 53 1.18 9.69 -11.91
CA ILE A 53 0.09 8.77 -11.59
C ILE A 53 0.16 8.47 -10.10
N ARG A 54 -0.94 8.69 -9.39
CA ARG A 54 -1.09 8.30 -7.99
C ARG A 54 -1.56 6.86 -7.91
N LYS A 55 -0.94 6.08 -7.04
CA LYS A 55 -1.32 4.68 -6.76
C LYS A 55 -1.32 4.47 -5.27
N PHE A 56 -2.23 3.65 -4.77
CA PHE A 56 -2.39 3.44 -3.34
C PHE A 56 -2.52 1.97 -2.98
N ILE A 57 -2.22 1.68 -1.72
CA ILE A 57 -2.60 0.43 -1.06
C ILE A 57 -3.36 0.79 0.21
N GLN A 58 -4.31 -0.06 0.58
CA GLN A 58 -5.13 0.13 1.77
C GLN A 58 -4.84 -0.98 2.79
N PHE A 59 -4.94 -0.62 4.06
CA PHE A 59 -5.06 -1.56 5.15
C PHE A 59 -6.30 -1.24 5.98
N ALA A 60 -7.12 -2.25 6.25
CA ALA A 60 -8.22 -2.17 7.20
C ALA A 60 -7.89 -3.00 8.45
N GLY A 61 -8.38 -2.57 9.61
CA GLY A 61 -8.11 -3.23 10.87
C GLY A 61 -9.20 -2.94 11.89
N GLU A 62 -9.33 -3.86 12.85
CA GLU A 62 -10.22 -3.73 13.99
C GLU A 62 -9.40 -3.55 15.26
N LYS A 63 -9.92 -2.80 16.23
CA LYS A 63 -9.25 -2.62 17.50
C LYS A 63 -9.03 -3.94 18.23
N GLY A 64 -7.79 -4.20 18.63
CA GLY A 64 -7.36 -5.44 19.29
C GLY A 64 -7.06 -6.60 18.34
N ALA A 65 -7.22 -6.43 17.03
CA ALA A 65 -6.84 -7.44 16.05
C ALA A 65 -5.30 -7.60 15.98
N SER A 66 -4.86 -8.84 15.76
CA SER A 66 -3.44 -9.17 15.57
C SER A 66 -2.97 -9.08 14.11
N LYS A 67 -3.93 -8.94 13.19
CA LYS A 67 -3.72 -8.86 11.75
C LYS A 67 -4.54 -7.71 11.18
N VAL A 68 -4.10 -7.23 10.02
CA VAL A 68 -4.78 -6.23 9.21
C VAL A 68 -5.12 -6.84 7.85
N LEU A 69 -6.20 -6.38 7.24
CA LEU A 69 -6.56 -6.72 5.87
C LEU A 69 -5.79 -5.80 4.93
N PHE A 70 -4.82 -6.34 4.19
CA PHE A 70 -4.21 -5.67 3.05
C PHE A 70 -5.17 -5.72 1.87
N ASP A 71 -5.30 -4.60 1.16
CA ASP A 71 -6.09 -4.50 -0.07
C ASP A 71 -5.36 -3.64 -1.11
N ALA A 72 -5.21 -4.19 -2.31
CA ALA A 72 -4.63 -3.52 -3.47
C ALA A 72 -5.59 -3.62 -4.68
N PRO A 73 -6.35 -2.56 -4.98
CA PRO A 73 -7.25 -2.51 -6.14
C PRO A 73 -6.51 -2.79 -7.46
N ILE A 74 -6.98 -3.73 -8.27
CA ILE A 74 -6.29 -4.21 -9.48
C ILE A 74 -6.23 -3.12 -10.56
N GLU A 75 -7.28 -2.32 -10.68
CA GLU A 75 -7.49 -1.33 -11.76
C GLU A 75 -6.43 -0.21 -11.84
N GLN A 76 -5.70 0.03 -10.76
CA GLN A 76 -4.64 1.05 -10.70
C GLN A 76 -3.25 0.52 -11.11
N PHE A 77 -3.11 -0.80 -11.29
CA PHE A 77 -1.85 -1.42 -11.67
C PHE A 77 -1.84 -1.80 -13.16
N SER A 78 -0.70 -1.64 -13.82
CA SER A 78 -0.48 -2.22 -15.15
C SER A 78 -0.34 -3.74 -15.06
N GLU A 79 -0.47 -4.45 -16.18
CA GLU A 79 -0.33 -5.92 -16.20
C GLU A 79 1.02 -6.40 -15.62
N ASP A 80 2.11 -5.70 -15.92
CA ASP A 80 3.44 -6.00 -15.40
C ASP A 80 3.58 -5.73 -13.89
N GLU A 81 2.90 -4.70 -13.38
CA GLU A 81 2.84 -4.44 -11.94
C GLU A 81 1.97 -5.48 -11.23
N LEU A 82 0.82 -5.84 -11.78
CA LEU A 82 -0.04 -6.89 -11.25
C LEU A 82 0.68 -8.22 -11.18
N ARG A 83 1.42 -8.58 -12.22
CA ARG A 83 2.23 -9.80 -12.22
C ARG A 83 3.25 -9.78 -11.07
N ARG A 84 3.99 -8.68 -10.92
CA ARG A 84 4.97 -8.51 -9.82
C ARG A 84 4.31 -8.51 -8.45
N LEU A 85 3.13 -7.90 -8.31
CA LEU A 85 2.37 -7.87 -7.05
C LEU A 85 1.89 -9.28 -6.67
N ARG A 86 1.34 -10.04 -7.63
CA ARG A 86 0.92 -11.44 -7.42
C ARG A 86 2.11 -12.32 -7.03
N GLU A 87 3.22 -12.21 -7.75
CA GLU A 87 4.47 -12.90 -7.41
C GLU A 87 4.94 -12.55 -6.00
N LEU A 88 4.97 -11.26 -5.64
CA LEU A 88 5.39 -10.79 -4.32
C LEU A 88 4.53 -11.38 -3.20
N VAL A 89 3.21 -11.26 -3.34
CA VAL A 89 2.23 -11.70 -2.33
C VAL A 89 2.22 -13.22 -2.19
N SER A 90 2.29 -13.97 -3.29
CA SER A 90 2.29 -15.44 -3.26
C SER A 90 3.47 -16.07 -2.50
N MET A 91 4.58 -15.33 -2.37
CA MET A 91 5.78 -15.78 -1.65
C MET A 91 5.84 -15.26 -0.21
N TRP A 92 4.84 -14.48 0.23
CA TRP A 92 4.89 -13.81 1.52
C TRP A 92 4.49 -14.75 2.67
N PRO A 93 5.35 -14.97 3.68
CA PRO A 93 5.21 -16.13 4.59
C PRO A 93 3.92 -16.23 5.40
N ASP A 94 3.30 -15.12 5.78
CA ASP A 94 2.13 -15.05 6.65
C ASP A 94 0.93 -14.33 5.99
N PHE A 95 0.96 -14.17 4.67
CA PHE A 95 -0.13 -13.58 3.91
C PHE A 95 -1.22 -14.62 3.65
N GLU A 96 -2.40 -14.40 4.23
CA GLU A 96 -3.57 -15.25 4.06
C GLU A 96 -4.48 -14.60 3.03
N GLN A 97 -4.33 -15.01 1.76
CA GLN A 97 -5.12 -14.47 0.66
C GLN A 97 -6.63 -14.70 0.88
N VAL A 98 -7.43 -13.68 0.60
CA VAL A 98 -8.89 -13.73 0.61
C VAL A 98 -9.44 -13.30 -0.74
N GLU A 99 -10.53 -13.92 -1.16
CA GLU A 99 -11.30 -13.47 -2.34
C GLU A 99 -12.37 -12.50 -1.86
N LEU A 100 -12.24 -11.23 -2.24
CA LEU A 100 -13.29 -10.23 -2.07
C LEU A 100 -14.13 -10.16 -3.35
N ALA A 101 -15.34 -9.61 -3.24
CA ALA A 101 -16.20 -9.39 -4.41
C ALA A 101 -15.64 -8.31 -5.36
N ASP A 102 -14.69 -7.52 -4.87
CA ASP A 102 -14.04 -6.43 -5.59
C ASP A 102 -12.81 -6.95 -6.34
N ASP A 103 -12.48 -6.30 -7.47
CA ASP A 103 -11.27 -6.61 -8.25
C ASP A 103 -10.02 -6.08 -7.52
N SER A 104 -9.60 -6.75 -6.44
CA SER A 104 -8.41 -6.43 -5.64
C SER A 104 -7.57 -7.67 -5.32
N ILE A 105 -6.30 -7.45 -4.99
CA ILE A 105 -5.45 -8.47 -4.36
C ILE A 105 -5.47 -8.21 -2.87
N SER A 106 -6.11 -9.12 -2.12
CA SER A 106 -6.41 -8.91 -0.71
C SER A 106 -6.02 -10.10 0.15
N GLY A 107 -5.71 -9.84 1.41
CA GLY A 107 -5.36 -10.87 2.37
C GLY A 107 -5.06 -10.34 3.76
N TYR A 108 -5.24 -11.20 4.75
CA TYR A 108 -4.87 -10.89 6.13
C TYR A 108 -3.38 -11.11 6.34
N ILE A 109 -2.74 -10.17 7.03
CA ILE A 109 -1.31 -10.19 7.29
C ILE A 109 -1.02 -9.59 8.68
N SER A 110 0.04 -10.06 9.35
CA SER A 110 0.47 -9.44 10.61
C SER A 110 0.93 -8.00 10.38
N ILE A 111 0.85 -7.14 11.40
CA ILE A 111 1.25 -5.73 11.31
C ILE A 111 2.70 -5.56 10.81
N GLU A 112 3.62 -6.35 11.37
CA GLU A 112 5.04 -6.26 11.03
C GLU A 112 5.33 -6.72 9.60
N SER A 113 4.64 -7.78 9.15
CA SER A 113 4.75 -8.25 7.77
C SER A 113 4.04 -7.33 6.79
N GLY A 114 2.89 -6.75 7.17
CA GLY A 114 2.12 -5.80 6.35
C GLY A 114 2.92 -4.53 6.06
N ALA A 115 3.61 -4.00 7.07
CA ALA A 115 4.51 -2.85 6.89
C ALA A 115 5.67 -3.16 5.93
N ARG A 116 6.25 -4.35 6.02
CA ARG A 116 7.30 -4.80 5.10
C ARG A 116 6.76 -5.03 3.69
N LEU A 117 5.58 -5.63 3.56
CA LEU A 117 4.92 -5.88 2.28
C LEU A 117 4.64 -4.55 1.57
N ALA A 118 4.04 -3.57 2.27
CA ALA A 118 3.80 -2.23 1.74
C ALA A 118 5.08 -1.59 1.17
N ALA A 119 6.17 -1.62 1.94
CA ALA A 119 7.44 -1.07 1.51
C ALA A 119 8.03 -1.80 0.28
N GLU A 120 7.86 -3.12 0.16
CA GLU A 120 8.28 -3.87 -1.03
C GLU A 120 7.34 -3.65 -2.23
N VAL A 121 6.05 -3.43 -2.01
CA VAL A 121 5.12 -3.01 -3.07
C VAL A 121 5.58 -1.67 -3.65
N PHE A 122 5.85 -0.67 -2.81
CA PHE A 122 6.33 0.63 -3.30
C PHE A 122 7.65 0.51 -4.07
N ARG A 123 8.61 -0.30 -3.60
CA ARG A 123 9.93 -0.42 -4.23
C ARG A 123 9.94 -1.31 -5.46
N ARG A 124 9.43 -2.54 -5.35
CA ARG A 124 9.58 -3.58 -6.39
C ARG A 124 8.44 -3.57 -7.40
N VAL A 125 7.22 -3.28 -6.95
CA VAL A 125 6.05 -3.25 -7.83
C VAL A 125 5.96 -1.88 -8.48
N LEU A 126 5.93 -0.81 -7.67
CA LEU A 126 5.70 0.56 -8.16
C LEU A 126 6.98 1.32 -8.55
N GLY A 127 8.17 0.79 -8.24
CA GLY A 127 9.44 1.40 -8.63
C GLY A 127 9.75 2.73 -7.92
N VAL A 128 9.17 2.98 -6.75
CA VAL A 128 9.37 4.20 -5.98
C VAL A 128 10.69 4.12 -5.20
N SER A 129 11.56 5.11 -5.41
CA SER A 129 12.84 5.25 -4.71
C SER A 129 12.68 6.01 -3.39
N GLU A 130 13.57 5.74 -2.43
CA GLU A 130 13.67 6.53 -1.19
C GLU A 130 14.43 7.86 -1.45
N PRO A 131 14.06 8.96 -0.76
CA PRO A 131 12.88 9.08 0.09
C PRO A 131 11.58 9.01 -0.71
N MET A 132 10.58 8.32 -0.15
CA MET A 132 9.27 8.16 -0.75
C MET A 132 8.37 9.33 -0.39
N ASP A 133 7.67 9.87 -1.38
CA ASP A 133 6.63 10.87 -1.19
C ASP A 133 5.29 10.15 -1.01
N ILE A 134 4.88 9.99 0.26
CA ILE A 134 3.71 9.21 0.68
C ILE A 134 2.64 10.16 1.22
N GLU A 135 1.44 10.10 0.65
CA GLU A 135 0.23 10.74 1.15
C GLU A 135 -0.57 9.69 1.93
N VAL A 136 -1.06 10.05 3.12
CA VAL A 136 -1.74 9.13 4.02
C VAL A 136 -3.13 9.65 4.37
N THR A 137 -4.14 8.82 4.15
CA THR A 137 -5.50 9.03 4.64
C THR A 137 -5.77 8.03 5.75
N LEU A 138 -5.97 8.52 6.97
CA LEU A 138 -6.29 7.69 8.14
C LEU A 138 -7.75 7.94 8.58
N ASN A 139 -8.48 6.85 8.78
CA ASN A 139 -9.78 6.84 9.43
C ASN A 139 -9.74 5.95 10.67
N LEU A 140 -10.14 6.52 11.80
CA LEU A 140 -10.31 5.84 13.08
C LEU A 140 -11.75 6.16 13.52
N GLU A 141 -12.66 5.20 13.35
CA GLU A 141 -14.08 5.35 13.75
C GLU A 141 -14.30 5.03 15.23
#